data_AF-A0A938I4I4-F1
#
_entry.id   AF-A0A938I4I4-F1
#
_cell.length_a   1.000
_cell.length_b   1.000
_cell.length_c   1.000
_cell.angle_alpha   90.00
_cell.angle_beta   90.00
_cell.angle_gamma   90.00
#
_symmetry.space_group_name_H-M   'P 1'
#
loop_
_entity.id
_entity.type
_entity.pdbx_description
1 polymer ?
#
loop_
_entity_poly.entity_id
_entity_poly.type
_entity_poly.pdbx_seq_one_letter_code
_entity_poly.pdbx_strand_id
1 'polypeptide(L)'
;MEPLAPQPLMASSSRRRIPGWLWLTAGVVVGLGIAAFWPHRQLTAATSDRNDKFGMCTVVVSENLEAVFVLDFLTGRLTGACLGKQGVGFVQYFAADVGADLQVKGAKPAYAMTPGLAQIRSRPGTQPAASVIYVAEMSTGKVGCYAIPFLLPNTKNPIPAKLAPLDVYTFRDAAPAE
;
A
#
# COMPACT_ATOMS: atom_id res chain seq x y z
N MET A 1 -74.06 -12.20 59.96
CA MET A 1 -72.74 -11.55 59.85
C MET A 1 -72.01 -12.27 58.74
N GLU A 2 -71.88 -11.61 57.59
CA GLU A 2 -71.43 -12.21 56.33
C GLU A 2 -69.90 -12.08 56.18
N PRO A 3 -69.14 -13.15 55.90
CA PRO A 3 -67.70 -13.02 55.73
C PRO A 3 -67.33 -12.70 54.28
N LEU A 4 -66.48 -11.68 54.11
CA LEU A 4 -66.06 -11.04 52.87
C LEU A 4 -65.41 -12.00 51.85
N ALA A 5 -65.75 -11.79 50.57
CA ALA A 5 -65.05 -12.39 49.44
C ALA A 5 -63.60 -11.86 49.27
N PRO A 6 -62.64 -12.69 48.83
CA PRO A 6 -61.26 -12.26 48.60
C PRO A 6 -61.11 -11.49 47.28
N GLN A 7 -60.51 -10.29 47.35
CA GLN A 7 -60.23 -9.44 46.18
C GLN A 7 -58.97 -9.93 45.42
N PRO A 8 -58.93 -9.81 44.08
CA PRO A 8 -57.80 -10.29 43.28
C PRO A 8 -56.58 -9.37 43.42
N LEU A 9 -55.43 -9.98 43.71
CA LEU A 9 -54.15 -9.29 43.86
C LEU A 9 -53.65 -8.78 42.50
N MET A 10 -53.93 -7.52 42.17
CA MET A 10 -53.33 -6.87 41.00
C MET A 10 -51.84 -6.63 41.24
N ALA A 11 -51.00 -7.49 40.65
CA ALA A 11 -49.56 -7.30 40.59
C ALA A 11 -49.22 -6.15 39.61
N SER A 12 -48.99 -4.96 40.15
CA SER A 12 -48.39 -3.84 39.41
C SER A 12 -46.94 -4.18 39.07
N SER A 13 -46.70 -4.61 37.84
CA SER A 13 -45.32 -4.74 37.33
C SER A 13 -44.80 -3.34 36.99
N SER A 14 -44.09 -2.74 37.94
CA SER A 14 -43.35 -1.50 37.73
C SER A 14 -42.24 -1.75 36.70
N ARG A 15 -42.54 -1.45 35.43
CA ARG A 15 -41.56 -1.52 34.34
C ARG A 15 -40.60 -0.35 34.52
N ARG A 16 -39.49 -0.58 35.22
CA ARG A 16 -38.44 0.42 35.45
C ARG A 16 -37.96 0.96 34.10
N ARG A 17 -38.34 2.20 33.79
CA ARG A 17 -37.84 2.92 32.62
C ARG A 17 -36.40 3.32 32.90
N ILE A 18 -35.46 2.65 32.25
CA ILE A 18 -34.05 3.02 32.31
C ILE A 18 -33.93 4.42 31.68
N PRO A 19 -33.37 5.41 32.39
CA PRO A 19 -33.27 6.77 31.87
C PRO A 19 -32.27 6.82 30.69
N GLY A 20 -32.63 7.58 29.65
CA GLY A 20 -31.91 7.59 28.36
C GLY A 20 -30.43 7.99 28.45
N TRP A 21 -30.04 8.76 29.47
CA TRP A 21 -28.64 9.14 29.68
C TRP A 21 -27.74 7.94 30.01
N LEU A 22 -28.26 6.89 30.66
CA LEU A 22 -27.49 5.67 30.93
C LEU A 22 -27.13 4.92 29.65
N TRP A 23 -28.04 4.91 28.67
CA TRP A 23 -27.76 4.37 27.34
C TRP A 23 -26.69 5.16 26.60
N LEU A 24 -26.73 6.49 26.74
CA LEU A 24 -25.74 7.39 26.13
C LEU A 24 -24.36 7.16 26.75
N THR A 25 -24.26 7.09 28.08
CA THR A 25 -22.98 6.81 28.76
C THR A 25 -22.43 5.44 28.41
N ALA A 26 -23.29 4.42 28.35
CA ALA A 26 -22.88 3.07 27.96
C ALA A 26 -22.35 3.07 26.51
N GLY A 27 -23.03 3.75 25.59
CA GLY A 27 -22.60 3.90 24.20
C GLY A 27 -21.23 4.59 24.07
N VAL A 28 -20.98 5.65 24.83
CA VAL A 28 -19.69 6.36 24.81
C VAL A 28 -18.55 5.47 25.31
N VAL A 29 -18.76 4.75 26.42
CA VAL A 29 -17.74 3.85 26.99
C VAL A 29 -17.42 2.71 26.03
N VAL A 30 -18.45 2.10 25.43
CA VAL A 30 -18.27 1.04 24.42
C VAL A 30 -17.57 1.58 23.18
N GLY A 31 -17.97 2.77 22.69
CA GLY A 31 -17.35 3.42 21.53
C GLY A 31 -15.86 3.71 21.74
N LEU A 32 -15.49 4.23 22.91
CA LEU A 32 -14.08 4.47 23.26
C LEU A 32 -13.30 3.16 23.40
N GLY A 33 -13.91 2.11 23.96
CA GLY A 33 -13.33 0.79 24.02
C GLY A 33 -13.00 0.25 22.63
N ILE A 34 -13.97 0.28 21.71
CA ILE A 34 -13.77 -0.17 20.33
C ILE A 34 -12.67 0.64 19.63
N ALA A 35 -12.66 1.97 19.80
CA ALA A 35 -11.65 2.84 19.20
C ALA A 35 -10.23 2.56 19.73
N ALA A 36 -10.09 2.29 21.02
CA ALA A 36 -8.80 2.01 21.64
C ALA A 36 -8.19 0.67 21.20
N PHE A 37 -9.03 -0.35 20.97
CA PHE A 37 -8.59 -1.64 20.45
C PHE A 37 -8.61 -1.71 18.91
N TRP A 38 -8.97 -0.62 18.23
CA TRP A 38 -8.99 -0.60 16.78
C TRP A 38 -7.55 -0.59 16.24
N PRO A 39 -7.19 -1.52 15.33
CA PRO A 39 -5.87 -1.52 14.74
C PRO A 39 -5.68 -0.26 13.89
N HIS A 40 -4.75 0.60 14.31
CA HIS A 40 -4.40 1.80 13.56
C HIS A 40 -3.42 1.41 12.45
N ARG A 41 -3.89 1.43 11.20
CA ARG A 41 -3.02 1.25 10.03
C ARG A 41 -2.44 2.62 9.67
N GLN A 42 -1.12 2.76 9.70
CA GLN A 42 -0.47 3.96 9.17
C GLN A 42 -0.81 4.06 7.67
N LEU A 43 -1.58 5.09 7.29
CA LEU A 43 -1.74 5.45 5.89
C LEU A 43 -0.45 6.14 5.47
N THR A 44 0.36 5.45 4.67
CA THR A 44 1.49 6.09 4.01
C THR A 44 1.03 6.62 2.65
N ALA A 45 1.26 7.89 2.39
CA ALA A 45 0.91 8.53 1.13
C ALA A 45 2.00 8.23 0.10
N ALA A 46 1.77 7.24 -0.74
CA ALA A 46 2.63 6.98 -1.88
C ALA A 46 2.42 8.12 -2.90
N THR A 47 3.46 8.90 -3.17
CA THR A 47 3.38 10.07 -4.05
C THR A 47 4.03 9.74 -5.39
N SER A 48 3.44 10.19 -6.49
CA SER A 48 4.03 10.09 -7.83
C SER A 48 3.94 11.44 -8.53
N ASP A 49 5.05 11.86 -9.13
CA ASP A 49 5.13 13.07 -9.95
C ASP A 49 5.88 12.76 -11.25
N ARG A 50 5.67 13.56 -12.30
CA ARG A 50 6.35 13.37 -13.59
C ARG A 50 6.57 14.67 -14.33
N ASN A 51 7.62 14.67 -15.14
CA ASN A 51 7.86 15.63 -16.22
C ASN A 51 7.98 14.86 -17.55
N ASP A 52 8.32 15.54 -18.64
CA ASP A 52 8.41 14.97 -20.00
C ASP A 52 9.53 13.93 -20.16
N LYS A 53 10.54 13.95 -19.27
CA LYS A 53 11.72 13.08 -19.36
C LYS A 53 11.80 12.04 -18.26
N PHE A 54 11.19 12.32 -17.11
CA PHE A 54 11.34 11.48 -15.93
C PHE A 54 10.04 11.40 -15.16
N GLY A 55 9.76 10.22 -14.61
CA GLY A 55 8.78 10.03 -13.55
C GLY A 55 9.51 9.77 -12.23
N MET A 56 8.95 10.25 -11.12
CA MET A 56 9.40 9.90 -9.78
C MET A 56 8.24 9.40 -8.91
N CYS A 57 8.47 8.42 -8.05
CA CYS A 57 7.52 8.06 -7.01
C CYS A 57 8.20 7.65 -5.71
N THR A 58 7.47 7.77 -4.61
CA THR A 58 7.87 7.23 -3.32
C THR A 58 7.10 5.94 -3.02
N VAL A 59 7.80 4.98 -2.42
CA VAL A 59 7.27 3.65 -2.13
C VAL A 59 7.67 3.25 -0.72
N VAL A 60 6.71 2.78 0.07
CA VAL A 60 6.99 2.20 1.38
C VAL A 60 7.63 0.84 1.21
N VAL A 61 8.83 0.64 1.74
CA VAL A 61 9.53 -0.64 1.69
C VAL A 61 9.25 -1.47 2.93
N SER A 62 9.25 -0.82 4.09
CA SER A 62 9.02 -1.43 5.40
C SER A 62 8.43 -0.40 6.36
N GLU A 63 8.14 -0.83 7.59
CA GLU A 63 7.70 0.06 8.67
C GLU A 63 8.80 1.12 8.92
N ASN A 64 8.44 2.39 8.71
CA ASN A 64 9.33 3.56 8.77
C ASN A 64 10.48 3.57 7.75
N LEU A 65 10.30 2.91 6.61
CA LEU A 65 11.30 2.89 5.54
C LEU A 65 10.66 3.18 4.19
N GLU A 66 11.10 4.26 3.55
CA GLU A 66 10.62 4.69 2.24
C GLU A 66 11.78 4.69 1.24
N ALA A 67 11.47 4.29 0.01
CA ALA A 67 12.36 4.40 -1.12
C ALA A 67 11.78 5.35 -2.16
N VAL A 68 12.67 6.03 -2.87
CA VAL A 68 12.35 6.83 -4.05
C VAL A 68 12.75 6.06 -5.29
N PHE A 69 11.92 6.13 -6.32
CA PHE A 69 12.19 5.54 -7.62
C PHE A 69 12.06 6.59 -8.71
N VAL A 70 12.96 6.54 -9.69
CA VAL A 70 12.99 7.42 -10.84
C VAL A 70 13.01 6.56 -12.10
N LEU A 71 12.08 6.83 -13.02
CA LEU A 71 12.03 6.22 -14.33
C LEU A 71 12.50 7.23 -15.37
N ASP A 72 13.54 6.88 -16.12
CA ASP A 72 13.97 7.61 -17.30
C ASP A 72 13.09 7.23 -18.50
N PHE A 73 12.33 8.18 -19.02
CA PHE A 73 11.42 7.94 -20.12
C PHE A 73 12.14 7.76 -21.46
N LEU A 74 13.40 8.20 -21.59
CA LEU A 74 14.15 7.99 -22.83
C LEU A 74 14.65 6.54 -22.94
N THR A 75 15.19 6.02 -21.85
CA THR A 75 15.85 4.70 -21.84
C THR A 75 14.99 3.57 -21.32
N GLY A 76 13.90 3.88 -20.60
CA GLY A 76 13.13 2.86 -19.85
C GLY A 76 13.88 2.34 -18.63
N ARG A 77 14.94 3.02 -18.19
CA ARG A 77 15.71 2.61 -17.01
C ARG A 77 15.00 3.10 -15.75
N LEU A 78 14.61 2.14 -14.90
CA LEU A 78 14.09 2.41 -13.56
C LEU A 78 15.23 2.27 -12.55
N THR A 79 15.46 3.32 -11.76
CA THR A 79 16.40 3.27 -10.64
C THR A 79 15.70 3.68 -9.36
N GLY A 80 16.24 3.28 -8.21
CA GLY A 80 15.70 3.72 -6.95
C GLY A 80 16.71 3.64 -5.82
N ALA A 81 16.37 4.28 -4.72
CA ALA A 81 17.19 4.30 -3.53
C ALA A 81 16.31 4.34 -2.27
N CYS A 82 16.68 3.56 -1.26
CA CYS A 82 16.01 3.50 0.02
C CYS A 82 16.72 4.40 1.03
N LEU A 83 16.00 5.31 1.68
CA LEU A 83 16.56 6.13 2.76
C LEU A 83 16.78 5.24 4.00
N GLY A 84 17.93 5.37 4.66
CA GLY A 84 18.20 4.65 5.89
C GLY A 84 17.33 5.14 7.05
N LYS A 85 17.03 4.26 8.02
CA LYS A 85 16.20 4.59 9.19
C LYS A 85 16.71 5.77 10.03
N GLN A 86 18.02 6.03 9.97
CA GLN A 86 18.67 7.13 10.69
C GLN A 86 18.60 8.47 9.93
N GLY A 87 18.09 8.48 8.69
CA GLY A 87 17.95 9.69 7.87
C GLY A 87 19.27 10.27 7.32
N VAL A 88 20.40 9.60 7.54
CA VAL A 88 21.75 10.12 7.17
C VAL A 88 22.10 9.88 5.69
N GLY A 89 21.29 9.13 4.94
CA GLY A 89 21.50 8.92 3.51
C GLY A 89 20.83 7.67 2.95
N PHE A 90 21.04 7.41 1.66
CA PHE A 90 20.55 6.22 0.97
C PHE A 90 21.41 5.00 1.27
N VAL A 91 20.77 3.90 1.68
CA VAL A 91 21.45 2.69 2.17
C VAL A 91 21.29 1.47 1.26
N GLN A 92 20.31 1.51 0.37
CA GLN A 92 20.05 0.44 -0.59
C GLN A 92 19.65 1.06 -1.92
N TYR A 93 20.14 0.50 -3.02
CA TYR A 93 19.86 0.97 -4.38
C TYR A 93 19.18 -0.12 -5.18
N PHE A 94 18.40 0.28 -6.17
CA PHE A 94 17.59 -0.61 -7.01
C PHE A 94 17.74 -0.24 -8.49
N ALA A 95 17.59 -1.24 -9.37
CA ALA A 95 17.53 -1.02 -10.80
C ALA A 95 16.64 -2.04 -11.53
N ALA A 96 15.99 -1.60 -12.62
CA ALA A 96 15.36 -2.44 -13.63
C ALA A 96 15.48 -1.81 -15.02
N ASP A 97 15.40 -2.66 -16.04
CA ASP A 97 15.31 -2.24 -17.44
C ASP A 97 13.88 -2.50 -17.92
N VAL A 98 13.02 -1.51 -17.70
CA VAL A 98 11.59 -1.61 -18.04
C VAL A 98 11.41 -1.65 -19.56
N GLY A 99 12.25 -0.93 -20.30
CA GLY A 99 12.22 -0.93 -21.76
C GLY A 99 12.42 -2.34 -22.31
N ALA A 100 13.42 -3.06 -21.80
CA ALA A 100 13.64 -4.46 -22.14
C ALA A 100 12.50 -5.37 -21.68
N ASP A 101 12.05 -5.23 -20.43
CA ASP A 101 11.02 -6.10 -19.85
C ASP A 101 9.66 -5.97 -20.55
N LEU A 102 9.29 -4.76 -20.99
CA LEU A 102 8.04 -4.50 -21.74
C LEU A 102 8.19 -4.68 -23.26
N GLN A 103 9.40 -4.99 -23.73
CA GLN A 103 9.72 -5.16 -25.16
C GLN A 103 9.41 -3.91 -25.98
N VAL A 104 9.80 -2.75 -25.45
CA VAL A 104 9.57 -1.45 -26.08
C VAL A 104 10.38 -1.37 -27.36
N LYS A 105 9.71 -1.00 -28.45
CA LYS A 105 10.31 -0.86 -29.79
C LYS A 105 10.06 0.56 -30.27
N GLY A 106 11.12 1.23 -30.75
CA GLY A 106 11.04 2.60 -31.27
C GLY A 106 11.75 3.64 -30.41
N ALA A 107 11.93 4.83 -30.97
CA ALA A 107 12.80 5.87 -30.40
C ALA A 107 12.09 6.83 -29.41
N LYS A 108 10.76 6.77 -29.32
CA LYS A 108 9.96 7.70 -28.49
C LYS A 108 8.94 6.93 -27.63
N PRO A 109 9.41 6.19 -26.62
CA PRO A 109 8.51 5.51 -25.71
C PRO A 109 7.81 6.51 -24.78
N ALA A 110 6.63 6.13 -24.31
CA ALA A 110 5.85 6.95 -23.38
C ALA A 110 5.48 6.10 -22.17
N TYR A 111 6.00 6.48 -21.01
CA TYR A 111 5.83 5.72 -19.78
C TYR A 111 4.91 6.42 -18.79
N ALA A 112 4.27 5.61 -17.95
CA ALA A 112 3.61 6.05 -16.73
C ALA A 112 3.99 5.10 -15.61
N MET A 113 4.11 5.59 -14.38
CA MET A 113 4.42 4.73 -13.25
C MET A 113 3.66 5.15 -12.00
N THR A 114 3.40 4.18 -11.13
CA THR A 114 2.74 4.43 -9.86
C THR A 114 3.18 3.40 -8.82
N PRO A 115 3.37 3.81 -7.56
CA PRO A 115 3.60 2.89 -6.46
C PRO A 115 2.30 2.14 -6.12
N GLY A 116 2.42 0.91 -5.62
CA GLY A 116 1.28 0.12 -5.19
C GLY A 116 1.59 -0.73 -3.97
N LEU A 117 0.56 -1.06 -3.19
CA LEU A 117 0.70 -2.02 -2.08
C LEU A 117 0.48 -3.44 -2.61
N ALA A 118 1.39 -4.35 -2.27
CA ALA A 118 1.26 -5.76 -2.61
C ALA A 118 1.91 -6.62 -1.51
N GLN A 119 1.09 -7.40 -0.81
CA GLN A 119 1.57 -8.35 0.19
C GLN A 119 2.01 -9.65 -0.49
N ILE A 120 3.23 -9.66 -0.98
CA ILE A 120 3.83 -10.83 -1.61
C ILE A 120 4.31 -11.77 -0.49
N ARG A 121 3.95 -13.05 -0.57
CA ARG A 121 4.40 -14.03 0.42
C ARG A 121 5.92 -14.18 0.35
N SER A 122 6.59 -14.00 1.48
CA SER A 122 8.02 -14.27 1.62
C SER A 122 8.32 -15.74 1.31
N ARG A 123 9.44 -16.00 0.64
CA ARG A 123 10.00 -17.34 0.43
C ARG A 123 11.33 -17.43 1.17
N PRO A 124 11.82 -18.63 1.53
CA PRO A 124 13.14 -18.77 2.14
C PRO A 124 14.21 -18.04 1.30
N GLY A 125 14.96 -17.12 1.92
CA GLY A 125 15.99 -16.33 1.24
C GLY A 125 15.51 -15.08 0.48
N THR A 126 14.20 -14.82 0.41
CA THR A 126 13.65 -13.61 -0.23
C THR A 126 12.48 -13.03 0.56
N GLN A 127 12.71 -11.83 1.09
CA GLN A 127 11.65 -11.03 1.71
C GLN A 127 11.40 -9.83 0.79
N PRO A 128 10.35 -9.84 -0.05
CA PRO A 128 9.96 -8.65 -0.77
C PRO A 128 9.32 -7.63 0.18
N ALA A 129 9.41 -6.35 -0.17
CA ALA A 129 8.64 -5.30 0.47
C ALA A 129 7.13 -5.58 0.33
N ALA A 130 6.32 -4.99 1.21
CA ALA A 130 4.85 -5.02 1.10
C ALA A 130 4.32 -4.03 0.03
N SER A 131 5.14 -3.73 -0.98
CA SER A 131 4.87 -2.76 -2.03
C SER A 131 5.56 -3.16 -3.33
N VAL A 132 4.99 -2.66 -4.42
CA VAL A 132 5.44 -2.87 -5.79
C VAL A 132 5.46 -1.54 -6.52
N ILE A 133 6.09 -1.53 -7.69
CA ILE A 133 6.01 -0.45 -8.65
C ILE A 133 5.31 -0.99 -9.89
N TYR A 134 4.27 -0.30 -10.32
CA TYR A 134 3.66 -0.56 -11.62
C TYR A 134 4.23 0.42 -12.62
N VAL A 135 4.72 -0.08 -13.75
CA VAL A 135 5.18 0.75 -14.85
C VAL A 135 4.43 0.35 -16.11
N ALA A 136 3.71 1.30 -16.68
CA ALA A 136 3.04 1.17 -17.96
C ALA A 136 3.88 1.81 -19.06
N GLU A 137 3.88 1.20 -20.24
CA GLU A 137 4.41 1.80 -21.45
C GLU A 137 3.32 1.81 -22.53
N MET A 138 3.11 2.99 -23.12
CA MET A 138 1.94 3.28 -23.92
C MET A 138 2.05 2.75 -25.35
N SER A 139 3.24 2.71 -25.96
CA SER A 139 3.38 2.22 -27.33
C SER A 139 3.15 0.71 -27.42
N THR A 140 3.66 -0.05 -26.46
CA THR A 140 3.48 -1.50 -26.33
C THR A 140 2.13 -1.88 -25.74
N GLY A 141 1.49 -0.97 -24.99
CA GLY A 141 0.23 -1.26 -24.33
C GLY A 141 0.36 -2.22 -23.14
N LYS A 142 1.55 -2.27 -22.51
CA LYS A 142 1.85 -3.20 -21.42
C LYS A 142 2.09 -2.49 -20.10
N VAL A 143 1.79 -3.18 -19.00
CA VAL A 143 2.10 -2.78 -17.63
C VAL A 143 2.89 -3.89 -16.96
N GLY A 144 4.09 -3.56 -16.48
CA GLY A 144 4.92 -4.44 -15.66
C GLY A 144 4.70 -4.17 -14.17
N CYS A 145 4.66 -5.23 -13.37
CA CYS A 145 4.65 -5.16 -11.91
C CYS A 145 6.02 -5.60 -11.37
N TYR A 146 6.65 -4.74 -10.57
CA TYR A 146 8.00 -4.94 -10.06
C TYR A 146 8.00 -5.03 -8.53
N ALA A 147 8.46 -6.17 -8.00
CA ALA A 147 8.70 -6.35 -6.57
C ALA A 147 10.03 -5.72 -6.15
N ILE A 148 10.00 -5.08 -4.98
CA ILE A 148 11.18 -4.50 -4.36
C ILE A 148 11.79 -5.54 -3.41
N PRO A 149 13.01 -6.03 -3.68
CA PRO A 149 13.68 -6.95 -2.76
C PRO A 149 14.10 -6.21 -1.50
N PHE A 150 13.61 -6.65 -0.34
CA PHE A 150 14.09 -6.15 0.94
C PHE A 150 15.30 -6.99 1.38
N LEU A 151 16.48 -6.48 1.08
CA LEU A 151 17.76 -6.99 1.54
C LEU A 151 18.44 -5.81 2.20
N LEU A 152 18.71 -5.83 3.50
CA LEU A 152 19.52 -4.78 4.13
C LEU A 152 21.00 -5.09 3.82
N PRO A 153 21.63 -4.49 2.80
CA PRO A 153 22.99 -4.85 2.44
C PRO A 153 23.91 -4.05 3.38
N ASN A 154 24.49 -4.73 4.37
CA ASN A 154 25.52 -4.16 5.23
C ASN A 154 26.86 -4.11 4.47
N THR A 155 26.93 -3.32 3.38
CA THR A 155 28.12 -3.23 2.54
C THR A 155 28.43 -1.78 2.21
N LYS A 156 29.69 -1.37 2.41
CA LYS A 156 30.20 -0.02 2.12
C LYS A 156 30.00 0.42 0.66
N ASN A 157 29.81 -0.53 -0.27
CA ASN A 157 29.49 -0.30 -1.68
C ASN A 157 28.25 -1.13 -2.08
N PRO A 158 27.03 -0.64 -1.84
CA PRO A 158 25.82 -1.37 -2.21
C PRO A 158 25.69 -1.44 -3.74
N ILE A 159 25.80 -2.64 -4.29
CA ILE A 159 25.44 -2.90 -5.70
C ILE A 159 23.92 -2.73 -5.82
N PRO A 160 23.40 -2.01 -6.83
CA PRO A 160 21.96 -1.89 -7.03
C PRO A 160 21.30 -3.27 -7.16
N ALA A 161 20.37 -3.56 -6.27
CA ALA A 161 19.58 -4.78 -6.32
C ALA A 161 18.64 -4.73 -7.53
N LYS A 162 18.60 -5.81 -8.31
CA LYS A 162 17.66 -5.89 -9.43
C LYS A 162 16.23 -5.99 -8.89
N LEU A 163 15.32 -5.14 -9.36
CA LEU A 163 13.89 -5.31 -9.06
C LEU A 163 13.40 -6.60 -9.72
N ALA A 164 12.59 -7.37 -9.01
CA ALA A 164 12.09 -8.63 -9.52
C ALA A 164 10.80 -8.37 -10.33
N PRO A 165 10.79 -8.59 -11.66
CA PRO A 165 9.55 -8.54 -12.43
C PRO A 165 8.64 -9.68 -11.96
N LEU A 166 7.44 -9.34 -11.52
CA LEU A 166 6.46 -10.30 -11.06
C LEU A 166 5.58 -10.79 -12.19
N ASP A 167 5.05 -9.85 -12.97
CA ASP A 167 4.13 -10.14 -14.06
C ASP A 167 4.05 -8.95 -15.02
N VAL A 168 3.55 -9.20 -16.24
CA VAL A 168 3.27 -8.20 -17.26
C VAL A 168 1.85 -8.39 -17.79
N TYR A 169 1.03 -7.35 -17.67
CA TYR A 169 -0.33 -7.31 -18.18
C TYR A 169 -0.41 -6.43 -19.44
N THR A 170 -1.17 -6.85 -20.45
CA THR A 170 -1.41 -6.05 -21.67
C THR A 170 -2.78 -5.41 -21.57
N PHE A 171 -2.84 -4.07 -21.59
CA PHE A 171 -4.08 -3.30 -21.43
C PHE A 171 -4.62 -2.72 -22.74
N ARG A 172 -3.81 -2.73 -23.80
CA ARG A 172 -4.21 -2.45 -25.18
C ARG A 172 -3.26 -3.16 -26.14
N ASP A 173 -3.70 -3.34 -27.37
CA ASP A 173 -2.79 -3.76 -28.43
C ASP A 173 -1.72 -2.69 -28.69
N ALA A 174 -0.54 -3.14 -29.12
CA ALA A 174 0.55 -2.24 -29.44
C ALA A 174 0.12 -1.27 -30.55
N ALA A 175 0.47 0.01 -30.39
CA ALA A 175 0.25 0.99 -31.43
C ALA A 175 1.03 0.58 -32.70
N PRO A 176 0.49 0.81 -33.90
CA PRO A 176 1.25 0.65 -35.13
C PRO A 176 2.52 1.51 -35.05
N ALA A 177 3.66 0.95 -35.46
CA ALA A 177 4.90 1.72 -35.53
C ALA A 177 4.74 2.80 -36.60
N GLU A 178 4.75 4.07 -36.18
CA GLU A 178 4.79 5.25 -37.07
C GLU A 178 6.22 5.60 -37.46
#